data_AF-R6D486-F1
#
_entry.id   AF-R6D486-F1
#
_cell.length_a   1.000
_cell.length_b   1.000
_cell.length_c   1.000
_cell.angle_alpha   90.00
_cell.angle_beta   90.00
_cell.angle_gamma   90.00
#
_symmetry.space_group_name_H-M   'P 1'
#
loop_
_entity.id
_entity.type
_entity.pdbx_description
1 polymer ?
#
loop_
_entity_poly.entity_id
_entity_poly.type
_entity_poly.pdbx_seq_one_letter_code
_entity_poly.pdbx_strand_id
1 'polypeptide(L)'
;MKSKIMKEKEPGTVFGKRNYIILTVGSILIIAGYIVMSGEGSTLAAYNPDIFSKSRISVAPVLCLLGYLLNIFGILYRPNQSKL
;
A
#
# COMPACT_ATOMS: atom_id res chain seq x y z
N MET A 1 7.60 13.81 44.87
CA MET A 1 7.57 14.39 43.51
C MET A 1 7.17 13.27 42.53
N LYS A 2 5.87 13.12 42.23
CA LYS A 2 5.36 12.10 41.28
C LYS A 2 5.43 12.67 39.88
N SER A 3 6.31 12.13 39.02
CA SER A 3 6.32 12.45 37.61
C SER A 3 4.98 12.02 37.00
N LYS A 4 4.24 12.99 36.49
CA LYS A 4 3.10 12.73 35.62
C LYS A 4 3.69 12.20 34.32
N ILE A 5 3.59 10.90 34.09
CA ILE A 5 3.81 10.33 32.76
C ILE A 5 2.77 11.00 31.85
N MET A 6 3.27 11.88 30.98
CA MET A 6 2.50 12.47 29.89
C MET A 6 1.89 11.32 29.10
N LYS A 7 0.57 11.14 29.24
CA LYS A 7 -0.25 10.39 28.30
C LYS A 7 0.03 11.01 26.94
N GLU A 8 0.81 10.31 26.12
CA GLU A 8 0.98 10.63 24.71
C GLU A 8 -0.43 10.79 24.14
N LYS A 9 -0.70 12.00 23.64
CA LYS A 9 -1.96 12.36 23.04
C LYS A 9 -2.10 11.44 21.84
N GLU A 10 -2.92 10.40 21.98
CA GLU A 10 -3.23 9.52 20.86
C GLU A 10 -3.58 10.43 19.69
N PRO A 11 -2.84 10.39 18.58
CA PRO A 11 -3.17 11.21 17.42
C PRO A 11 -4.58 10.80 17.07
N GLY A 12 -5.56 11.69 17.30
CA GLY A 12 -6.97 11.40 17.05
C GLY A 12 -7.06 10.85 15.65
N THR A 13 -7.32 9.54 15.54
CA THR A 13 -7.09 8.84 14.28
C THR A 13 -8.10 9.38 13.28
N VAL A 14 -7.61 10.14 12.31
CA VAL A 14 -8.44 10.74 11.24
C VAL A 14 -9.15 9.65 10.44
N PHE A 15 -8.56 8.45 10.44
CA PHE A 15 -9.10 7.24 9.85
C PHE A 15 -9.67 6.32 10.93
N GLY A 16 -10.85 5.73 10.67
CA GLY A 16 -11.38 4.65 11.51
C GLY A 16 -10.50 3.41 11.45
N LYS A 17 -10.54 2.55 12.49
CA LYS A 17 -9.74 1.31 12.54
C LYS A 17 -9.85 0.46 11.27
N ARG A 18 -11.05 0.39 10.69
CA ARG A 18 -11.31 -0.35 9.43
C ARG A 18 -10.59 0.26 8.22
N ASN A 19 -10.58 1.58 8.09
CA ASN A 19 -9.89 2.28 7.02
C ASN A 19 -8.38 2.13 7.11
N TYR A 20 -7.86 2.17 8.34
CA TYR A 20 -6.44 1.96 8.59
C TYR A 20 -5.98 0.59 8.10
N ILE A 21 -6.77 -0.47 8.38
CA ILE A 21 -6.48 -1.82 7.86
C ILE A 21 -6.49 -1.85 6.33
N ILE A 22 -7.49 -1.23 5.68
CA ILE A 22 -7.59 -1.19 4.21
C ILE A 22 -6.38 -0.46 3.60
N LEU A 23 -6.00 0.68 4.17
CA LEU A 23 -4.82 1.45 3.77
C LEU A 23 -3.54 0.61 3.88
N THR A 24 -3.29 -0.02 5.03
CA THR A 24 -2.11 -0.85 5.26
C THR A 24 -2.04 -2.01 4.27
N VAL A 25 -3.15 -2.71 4.03
CA VAL A 25 -3.21 -3.81 3.05
C VAL A 25 -2.93 -3.30 1.64
N GLY A 26 -3.52 -2.16 1.24
CA GLY A 26 -3.25 -1.55 -0.04
C GLY A 26 -1.78 -1.14 -0.21
N SER A 27 -1.14 -0.60 0.83
CA SER A 27 0.29 -0.25 0.80
C SER A 27 1.18 -1.49 0.63
N ILE A 28 0.88 -2.59 1.32
CA ILE A 28 1.62 -3.85 1.16
C ILE A 28 1.53 -4.38 -0.28
N LEU A 29 0.34 -4.29 -0.90
CA LEU A 29 0.14 -4.70 -2.29
C LEU A 29 0.94 -3.84 -3.28
N ILE A 30 1.01 -2.53 -3.06
CA ILE A 30 1.84 -1.63 -3.87
C ILE A 30 3.32 -2.01 -3.75
N ILE A 31 3.81 -2.21 -2.52
CA ILE A 31 5.20 -2.61 -2.27
C ILE A 31 5.51 -3.93 -2.97
N ALA A 32 4.62 -4.92 -2.87
CA ALA A 32 4.77 -6.20 -3.55
C ALA A 32 4.80 -6.02 -5.09
N GLY A 33 3.94 -5.17 -5.65
CA GLY A 33 3.94 -4.84 -7.07
C GLY A 33 5.25 -4.20 -7.54
N TYR A 34 5.81 -3.29 -6.75
CA TYR A 34 7.13 -2.72 -7.01
C TYR A 34 8.25 -3.76 -6.93
N ILE A 35 8.23 -4.67 -5.96
CA ILE A 35 9.22 -5.75 -5.86
C ILE A 35 9.16 -6.66 -7.11
N VAL A 36 7.96 -7.00 -7.60
CA VAL A 36 7.80 -7.78 -8.82
C VAL A 36 8.31 -7.02 -10.05
N MET A 37 8.12 -5.69 -10.08
CA MET A 37 8.66 -4.82 -11.13
C MET A 37 10.19 -4.71 -11.07
N SER A 38 10.76 -4.69 -9.87
CA SER A 38 12.21 -4.67 -9.59
C SER A 38 12.90 -6.02 -9.77
N GLY A 39 12.20 -7.04 -10.28
CA GLY A 39 12.79 -8.36 -10.50
C GLY A 39 14.06 -8.32 -11.36
N GLU A 40 14.81 -9.42 -11.35
CA GLU A 40 16.15 -9.55 -11.97
C GLU A 40 16.22 -8.90 -13.37
N GLY A 41 17.09 -7.89 -13.49
CA GLY A 41 17.38 -7.22 -14.75
C GLY A 41 18.30 -8.07 -15.62
N SER A 42 18.05 -8.06 -16.94
CA SER A 42 18.88 -8.80 -17.90
C SER A 42 20.35 -8.41 -17.80
N THR A 43 21.22 -9.42 -17.77
CA THR A 43 22.67 -9.26 -17.85
C THR A 43 23.09 -9.08 -19.32
N LEU A 44 24.08 -8.21 -19.57
CA LEU A 44 24.56 -7.78 -20.90
C LEU A 44 25.04 -8.90 -21.85
N ALA A 45 25.15 -10.16 -21.39
CA ALA A 45 25.76 -11.27 -22.13
C ALA A 45 24.75 -12.20 -22.85
N ALA A 46 23.45 -12.11 -22.56
CA ALA A 46 22.42 -12.91 -23.25
C ALA A 46 21.09 -12.15 -23.24
N TYR A 47 20.57 -11.83 -24.43
CA TYR A 47 19.22 -11.30 -24.58
C TYR A 47 18.22 -12.38 -24.20
N ASN A 48 17.69 -12.30 -22.98
CA ASN A 48 16.70 -13.23 -22.48
C ASN A 48 15.29 -12.66 -22.79
N PRO A 49 14.51 -13.24 -23.73
CA PRO A 49 13.21 -12.70 -24.13
C PRO A 49 12.15 -12.74 -23.01
N ASP A 50 12.44 -13.42 -21.90
CA ASP A 50 11.62 -13.47 -20.68
C ASP A 50 11.51 -12.12 -19.94
N ILE A 51 12.34 -11.13 -20.27
CA ILE A 51 12.10 -9.74 -19.82
C ILE A 51 10.83 -9.13 -20.44
N PHE A 52 10.38 -9.67 -21.57
CA PHE A 52 9.08 -9.39 -22.18
C PHE A 52 8.04 -10.48 -21.87
N SER A 53 8.30 -11.37 -20.91
CA SER A 53 7.25 -12.27 -20.42
C SER A 53 6.15 -11.43 -19.80
N LYS A 54 4.96 -11.56 -20.39
CA LYS A 54 3.72 -10.82 -20.07
C LYS A 54 3.44 -10.72 -18.57
N SER A 55 3.96 -11.63 -17.76
CA SER A 55 3.89 -11.59 -16.30
C SER A 55 4.44 -10.31 -15.68
N ARG A 56 5.65 -9.82 -16.02
CA ARG A 56 6.18 -8.61 -15.36
C ARG A 56 5.57 -7.31 -15.89
N ILE A 57 5.30 -7.25 -17.19
CA ILE A 57 4.76 -6.04 -17.85
C ILE A 57 3.26 -5.85 -17.58
N SER A 58 2.50 -6.93 -17.36
CA SER A 58 1.06 -6.84 -17.13
C SER A 58 0.66 -7.06 -15.67
N VAL A 59 1.26 -8.02 -14.96
CA VAL A 59 0.83 -8.34 -13.60
C VAL A 59 1.30 -7.29 -12.60
N ALA A 60 2.54 -6.76 -12.74
CA ALA A 60 3.05 -5.77 -11.80
C ALA A 60 2.26 -4.45 -11.84
N PRO A 61 1.95 -3.85 -13.00
CA PRO A 61 1.14 -2.63 -13.05
C PRO A 61 -0.30 -2.85 -12.55
N VAL A 62 -0.89 -4.02 -12.82
CA VAL A 62 -2.23 -4.36 -12.33
C VAL A 62 -2.23 -4.51 -10.80
N LEU A 63 -1.20 -5.13 -10.21
CA LEU A 63 -1.06 -5.24 -8.75
C LEU A 63 -0.97 -3.86 -8.09
N CYS A 64 -0.12 -2.98 -8.66
CA CYS A 64 0.01 -1.61 -8.18
C CYS A 64 -1.31 -0.85 -8.29
N LEU A 65 -1.99 -0.95 -9.44
CA LEU A 65 -3.29 -0.30 -9.67
C LEU A 65 -4.33 -0.75 -8.63
N LEU A 66 -4.44 -2.06 -8.36
CA LEU A 66 -5.34 -2.58 -7.34
C LEU A 66 -4.98 -2.05 -5.94
N GLY A 67 -3.70 -1.99 -5.60
CA GLY A 67 -3.23 -1.42 -4.34
C GLY A 67 -3.56 0.07 -4.18
N TYR A 68 -3.45 0.86 -5.25
CA TYR A 68 -3.85 2.27 -5.25
C TYR A 68 -5.37 2.43 -5.14
N LEU A 69 -6.16 1.63 -5.86
CA LEU A 69 -7.62 1.65 -5.76
C LEU A 69 -8.09 1.32 -4.34
N LEU A 70 -7.47 0.34 -3.68
CA LEU A 70 -7.76 0.01 -2.28
C LEU A 70 -7.40 1.15 -1.32
N ASN A 71 -6.26 1.81 -1.53
CA ASN A 71 -5.91 2.99 -0.74
C ASN A 71 -6.91 4.13 -0.93
N ILE A 72 -7.28 4.43 -2.18
CA ILE A 72 -8.29 5.46 -2.50
C ILE A 72 -9.61 5.11 -1.82
N PHE A 73 -10.06 3.86 -1.89
CA PHE A 73 -11.26 3.41 -1.20
C PHE A 73 -11.15 3.54 0.31
N GLY A 74 -10.02 3.15 0.92
CA GLY A 74 -9.77 3.28 2.35
C GLY A 74 -9.75 4.74 2.85
N ILE A 75 -9.29 5.67 2.00
CA ILE A 75 -9.30 7.11 2.29
C ILE A 75 -10.70 7.68 2.12
N LEU A 76 -11.38 7.34 1.01
CA LEU A 76 -12.70 7.87 0.67
C LEU A 76 -13.81 7.32 1.55
N TYR A 77 -13.69 6.08 2.02
CA TYR A 77 -14.67 5.42 2.88
C TYR A 77 -14.66 6.03 4.29
N ARG A 78 -15.11 7.27 4.43
CA ARG A 78 -15.30 7.88 5.75
C ARG A 78 -16.66 7.42 6.26
N PRO A 79 -16.76 6.56 7.30
CA PRO A 79 -18.05 6.39 7.96
C PRO A 79 -18.44 7.78 8.47
N ASN A 80 -19.60 8.26 8.00
CA ASN A 80 -20.16 9.54 8.45
C ASN A 80 -20.04 9.59 9.97
N GLN A 81 -19.20 10.47 10.48
CA GLN A 81 -19.23 10.85 11.88
C GLN A 81 -20.48 11.71 12.03
N SER A 82 -21.65 11.07 12.00
CA SER A 82 -22.92 11.66 12.38
C SER A 82 -22.88 11.84 13.89
N LYS A 83 -22.18 12.88 14.35
CA LYS A 83 -22.54 13.53 15.59
C LYS A 83 -23.62 14.54 15.26
N LEU A 84 -24.87 14.09 15.39
CA LEU A 84 -25.98 14.98 15.74
C LEU A 84 -25.84 15.31 17.23
#